data_AF-A0A929ING2-F1
#
_entry.id   AF-A0A929ING2-F1
#
_cell.length_a   1.000
_cell.length_b   1.000
_cell.length_c   1.000
_cell.angle_alpha   90.00
_cell.angle_beta   90.00
_cell.angle_gamma   90.00
#
_symmetry.space_group_name_H-M   'P 1'
#
loop_
_entity.id
_entity.type
_entity.pdbx_description
1 polymer ?
#
loop_
_entity_poly.entity_id
_entity_poly.type
_entity_poly.pdbx_seq_one_letter_code
_entity_poly.pdbx_strand_id
1 'polypeptide(L)'
;RAARTVLDELFSCLTAWLAPILCFTAEEAWLCRNPGEDESVHLRTFPEIPAAWRNDELAAKWDKIRSLRRVVTGALEVERAEKRIGSSLQAAPKVYVTADYKAALDGLDLAEIAITSDAELLEGAAPEGAFTLEDVAGVGVVSALAEGEKCERCWRVLPEVGANGEAPGVCDRCADAVVASRAAAE
;
A
#
# COMPACT_ATOMS: atom_id res chain seq x y z
N ARG A 1 10.95 2.37 8.21
CA ARG A 1 11.86 3.55 8.21
C ARG A 1 11.85 4.24 6.84
N ALA A 2 12.12 3.50 5.75
CA ALA A 2 12.12 4.02 4.38
C ALA A 2 10.89 4.90 4.02
N ALA A 3 9.67 4.41 4.26
CA ALA A 3 8.46 5.20 3.98
C ALA A 3 8.41 6.56 4.72
N ARG A 4 8.90 6.62 5.97
CA ARG A 4 8.95 7.88 6.73
C ARG A 4 9.93 8.89 6.14
N THR A 5 11.05 8.42 5.60
CA THR A 5 12.01 9.28 4.89
C THR A 5 11.37 9.91 3.66
N VAL A 6 10.66 9.11 2.86
CA VAL A 6 9.94 9.66 1.68
C VAL A 6 8.85 10.66 2.11
N LEU A 7 8.08 10.34 3.15
CA LEU A 7 7.05 11.25 3.67
C LEU A 7 7.64 12.56 4.21
N ASP A 8 8.84 12.52 4.79
CA ASP A 8 9.55 13.69 5.26
C ASP A 8 9.93 14.64 4.12
N GLU A 9 10.53 14.08 3.06
CA GLU A 9 10.86 14.83 1.85
C GLU A 9 9.61 15.40 1.17
N LEU A 10 8.56 14.59 1.05
CA LEU A 10 7.28 15.03 0.49
C LEU A 10 6.67 16.17 1.30
N PHE A 11 6.70 16.09 2.63
CA PHE A 11 6.22 17.17 3.48
C PHE A 11 7.00 18.46 3.24
N SER A 12 8.34 18.40 3.21
CA SER A 12 9.19 19.58 2.98
C SER A 12 8.91 20.22 1.62
N CYS A 13 8.75 19.40 0.57
CA CYS A 13 8.46 19.86 -0.78
C CYS A 13 7.05 20.44 -0.91
N LEU A 14 6.03 19.71 -0.47
CA LEU A 14 4.63 20.10 -0.66
C LEU A 14 4.29 21.37 0.13
N THR A 15 4.78 21.52 1.36
CA THR A 15 4.57 22.74 2.15
C THR A 15 5.20 23.95 1.46
N ALA A 16 6.43 23.84 0.95
CA ALA A 16 7.10 24.92 0.23
C ALA A 16 6.41 25.24 -1.11
N TRP A 17 6.12 24.24 -1.94
CA TRP A 17 5.55 24.45 -3.28
C TRP A 17 4.11 24.98 -3.25
N LEU A 18 3.32 24.60 -2.24
CA LEU A 18 1.93 25.06 -2.11
C LEU A 18 1.80 26.38 -1.35
N ALA A 19 2.84 26.83 -0.63
CA ALA A 19 2.82 28.06 0.16
C ALA A 19 2.35 29.31 -0.61
N PRO A 20 2.72 29.54 -1.89
CA PRO A 20 2.25 30.71 -2.64
C PRO A 20 0.74 30.73 -2.94
N ILE A 21 0.05 29.59 -2.79
CA ILE A 21 -1.38 29.43 -3.11
C ILE A 21 -2.19 29.22 -1.83
N LEU A 22 -1.70 28.37 -0.93
CA LEU A 22 -2.37 27.96 0.31
C LEU A 22 -1.64 28.56 1.52
N CYS A 23 -1.48 29.88 1.56
CA CYS A 23 -0.53 30.55 2.45
C CYS A 23 -0.68 30.16 3.93
N PHE A 24 -1.90 30.18 4.46
CA PHE A 24 -2.16 29.85 5.87
C PHE A 24 -2.04 28.35 6.14
N THR A 25 -2.56 27.50 5.26
CA THR A 25 -2.54 26.05 5.44
C THR A 25 -1.13 25.49 5.34
N ALA A 26 -0.32 26.00 4.41
CA ALA A 26 1.08 25.61 4.28
C ALA A 26 1.91 26.08 5.48
N GLU A 27 1.65 27.27 6.00
CA GLU A 27 2.30 27.82 7.20
C GLU A 27 1.97 26.98 8.44
N GLU A 28 0.68 26.73 8.69
CA GLU A 28 0.23 25.91 9.81
C GLU A 28 0.84 24.50 9.75
N ALA A 29 0.78 23.86 8.58
CA ALA A 29 1.37 22.54 8.38
C ALA A 29 2.89 22.55 8.65
N TRP A 30 3.61 23.56 8.18
CA TRP A 30 5.05 23.73 8.42
C TRP A 30 5.37 23.86 9.91
N LEU A 31 4.66 24.75 10.61
CA LEU A 31 4.86 25.03 12.04
C LEU A 31 4.51 23.84 12.95
N CYS A 32 3.60 22.95 12.52
CA CYS A 32 3.35 21.70 13.25
C CYS A 32 4.61 20.81 13.37
N ARG A 33 5.57 20.94 12.45
CA ARG A 33 6.83 20.17 12.48
C ARG A 33 8.06 21.01 12.82
N ASN A 34 8.01 22.31 12.56
CA ASN A 34 9.11 23.25 12.81
C ASN A 34 8.58 24.40 13.69
N PRO A 35 8.34 24.15 14.99
CA PRO A 35 7.80 25.18 15.87
C PRO A 35 8.87 26.24 16.17
N GLY A 36 8.51 27.51 16.06
CA GLY A 36 9.38 28.64 16.40
C GLY A 36 8.75 29.95 15.95
N GLU A 37 9.03 31.03 16.69
CA GLU A 37 8.54 32.38 16.33
C GLU A 37 9.27 32.95 15.10
N ASP A 38 10.51 32.49 14.86
CA ASP A 38 11.34 32.86 13.70
C ASP A 38 11.19 31.88 12.51
N GLU A 39 10.34 30.87 12.64
CA GLU A 39 10.08 29.87 11.60
C GLU A 39 8.86 30.27 10.78
N SER A 40 8.98 30.14 9.45
CA SER A 40 7.85 30.31 8.54
C SER A 40 8.15 29.64 7.21
N VAL A 41 7.14 28.98 6.62
CA VAL A 41 7.29 28.40 5.29
C VAL A 41 7.54 29.50 4.25
N HIS A 42 7.07 30.72 4.51
CA HIS A 42 7.22 31.86 3.60
C HIS A 42 8.61 32.50 3.62
N LEU A 43 9.45 32.11 4.58
CA LEU A 43 10.85 32.56 4.68
C LEU A 43 11.83 31.63 3.96
N ARG A 44 11.36 30.49 3.44
CA ARG A 44 12.21 29.49 2.79
C ARG A 44 12.17 29.59 1.27
N THR A 45 13.25 29.16 0.63
CA THR A 45 13.28 28.90 -0.81
C THR A 45 12.69 27.52 -1.11
N PHE A 46 12.25 27.29 -2.35
CA PHE A 46 11.85 25.95 -2.76
C PHE A 46 13.03 24.97 -2.60
N PRO A 47 12.77 23.74 -2.10
CA PRO A 47 13.82 22.75 -1.93
C PRO A 47 14.38 22.33 -3.28
N GLU A 48 15.70 22.17 -3.34
CA GLU A 48 16.37 21.61 -4.51
C GLU A 48 16.18 20.09 -4.52
N ILE A 49 15.69 19.55 -5.64
CA ILE A 49 15.44 18.12 -5.79
C ILE A 49 16.61 17.48 -6.54
N PRO A 50 17.29 16.47 -5.97
CA PRO A 50 18.37 15.78 -6.65
C PRO A 50 17.88 15.12 -7.95
N ALA A 51 18.50 15.49 -9.08
CA ALA A 51 18.15 14.91 -10.39
C ALA A 51 18.29 13.38 -10.41
N ALA A 52 19.19 12.83 -9.58
CA ALA A 52 19.42 11.39 -9.43
C ALA A 52 18.22 10.61 -8.86
N TRP A 53 17.23 11.29 -8.26
CA TRP A 53 16.00 10.63 -7.78
C TRP A 53 15.07 10.22 -8.93
N ARG A 54 15.22 10.83 -10.11
CA ARG A 54 14.43 10.47 -11.28
C ARG A 54 14.92 9.15 -11.86
N ASN A 55 14.02 8.17 -11.90
CA ASN A 55 14.26 6.87 -12.52
C ASN A 55 13.04 6.49 -13.37
N ASP A 56 13.15 6.71 -14.68
CA ASP A 56 12.04 6.52 -15.62
C ASP A 56 11.72 5.02 -15.84
N GLU A 57 12.71 4.14 -15.72
CA GLU A 57 12.50 2.68 -15.77
C GLU A 57 11.69 2.19 -14.57
N LEU A 58 12.04 2.65 -13.37
CA LEU A 58 11.29 2.36 -12.15
C LEU A 58 9.87 2.93 -12.22
N ALA A 59 9.70 4.14 -12.78
CA ALA A 59 8.38 4.74 -12.97
C ALA A 59 7.50 3.88 -13.89
N ALA A 60 8.04 3.43 -15.03
CA ALA A 60 7.33 2.55 -15.96
C ALA A 60 6.98 1.19 -15.33
N LYS A 61 7.88 0.61 -14.52
CA LYS A 61 7.59 -0.59 -13.73
C LYS A 61 6.38 -0.37 -12.81
N TRP A 62 6.34 0.76 -12.09
CA TRP A 62 5.24 1.06 -11.18
C TRP A 62 3.94 1.46 -11.87
N ASP A 63 3.98 2.06 -13.07
CA ASP A 63 2.78 2.27 -13.90
C ASP A 63 2.12 0.94 -14.24
N LYS A 64 2.93 -0.06 -14.59
CA LYS A 64 2.43 -1.41 -14.86
C LYS A 64 1.80 -2.05 -13.63
N ILE A 65 2.47 -1.98 -12.48
CA ILE A 65 1.94 -2.49 -11.21
C ILE A 65 0.63 -1.78 -10.84
N ARG A 66 0.54 -0.46 -11.05
CA ARG A 66 -0.70 0.32 -10.83
C ARG A 66 -1.83 -0.16 -11.74
N SER A 67 -1.56 -0.43 -13.02
CA SER A 67 -2.57 -0.96 -13.95
C SER A 67 -3.08 -2.33 -13.52
N LEU A 68 -2.21 -3.23 -13.08
CA LEU A 68 -2.63 -4.53 -12.52
C LEU A 68 -3.48 -4.34 -11.26
N ARG A 69 -3.04 -3.47 -10.34
CA ARG A 69 -3.80 -3.16 -9.11
C ARG A 69 -5.20 -2.62 -9.41
N ARG A 70 -5.39 -1.87 -10.51
CA ARG A 70 -6.72 -1.42 -10.95
C ARG A 70 -7.64 -2.59 -11.26
N VAL A 71 -7.14 -3.63 -11.93
CA VAL A 71 -7.94 -4.84 -12.23
C VAL A 71 -8.32 -5.57 -10.96
N VAL A 72 -7.38 -5.75 -10.03
CA VAL A 72 -7.66 -6.35 -8.71
C VAL A 72 -8.70 -5.54 -7.94
N THR A 73 -8.54 -4.22 -7.89
CA THR A 73 -9.49 -3.34 -7.19
C THR A 73 -10.88 -3.42 -7.82
N GLY A 74 -10.96 -3.43 -9.16
CA GLY A 74 -12.23 -3.60 -9.88
C GLY A 74 -12.94 -4.90 -9.53
N ALA A 75 -12.21 -6.02 -9.50
CA ALA A 75 -12.76 -7.31 -9.08
C ALA A 75 -13.30 -7.26 -7.65
N LEU A 76 -12.57 -6.64 -6.71
CA LEU A 76 -13.00 -6.49 -5.32
C LEU A 76 -14.18 -5.53 -5.14
N GLU A 77 -14.35 -4.53 -6.01
CA GLU A 77 -15.55 -3.68 -5.98
C GLU A 77 -16.81 -4.46 -6.37
N VAL A 78 -16.72 -5.42 -7.30
CA VAL A 78 -17.84 -6.33 -7.61
C VAL A 78 -18.22 -7.15 -6.37
N GLU A 79 -17.23 -7.73 -5.67
CA GLU A 79 -17.45 -8.47 -4.42
C GLU A 79 -18.14 -7.63 -3.33
N ARG A 80 -17.76 -6.34 -3.20
CA ARG A 80 -18.39 -5.41 -2.26
C ARG A 80 -19.82 -5.07 -2.65
N ALA A 81 -20.07 -4.80 -3.93
CA ALA A 81 -21.41 -4.50 -4.43
C ALA A 81 -22.38 -5.67 -4.18
N GLU A 82 -21.87 -6.90 -4.30
CA GLU A 82 -22.63 -8.14 -4.05
C GLU A 82 -22.59 -8.57 -2.57
N LYS A 83 -22.04 -7.74 -1.69
CA LYS A 83 -21.98 -7.92 -0.22
C LYS A 83 -21.26 -9.21 0.22
N ARG A 84 -20.38 -9.77 -0.62
CA ARG A 84 -19.56 -10.93 -0.26
C ARG A 84 -18.37 -10.56 0.62
N ILE A 85 -17.85 -9.34 0.45
CA ILE A 85 -16.85 -8.74 1.34
C ILE A 85 -17.27 -7.33 1.76
N GLY A 86 -16.86 -6.90 2.94
CA GLY A 86 -16.93 -5.51 3.41
C GLY A 86 -15.58 -4.78 3.31
N SER A 87 -14.46 -5.48 3.43
CA SER A 87 -13.11 -4.94 3.33
C SER A 87 -12.25 -5.75 2.36
N SER A 88 -11.31 -5.11 1.67
CA SER A 88 -10.34 -5.82 0.82
C SER A 88 -9.47 -6.80 1.60
N LEU A 89 -9.28 -6.56 2.91
CA LEU A 89 -8.59 -7.49 3.80
C LEU A 89 -9.37 -8.78 4.06
N GLN A 90 -10.61 -8.92 3.60
CA GLN A 90 -11.31 -10.20 3.63
C GLN A 90 -11.05 -11.04 2.37
N ALA A 91 -10.27 -10.52 1.42
CA ALA A 91 -10.01 -11.18 0.14
C ALA A 91 -8.60 -11.78 0.05
N ALA A 92 -8.50 -12.81 -0.78
CA ALA A 92 -7.29 -13.50 -1.22
C ALA A 92 -7.34 -13.76 -2.74
N PRO A 93 -7.30 -12.71 -3.59
CA PRO A 93 -7.50 -12.86 -5.03
C PRO A 93 -6.41 -13.71 -5.69
N LYS A 94 -6.81 -14.48 -6.69
CA LYS A 94 -5.92 -15.14 -7.65
C LYS A 94 -5.80 -14.28 -8.90
N VAL A 95 -4.60 -13.81 -9.17
CA VAL A 95 -4.31 -12.84 -10.23
C VAL A 95 -3.48 -13.50 -11.31
N TYR A 96 -4.13 -13.76 -12.44
CA TYR A 96 -3.54 -14.36 -13.63
C TYR A 96 -2.95 -13.26 -14.50
N VAL A 97 -1.69 -13.41 -14.88
CA VAL A 97 -0.95 -12.38 -15.60
C VAL A 97 -0.10 -12.95 -16.72
N THR A 98 0.20 -12.10 -17.70
CA THR A 98 1.27 -12.37 -18.67
C THR A 98 2.66 -12.26 -18.03
N ALA A 99 3.65 -12.89 -18.65
CA ALA A 99 5.04 -12.98 -18.14
C ALA A 99 5.67 -11.62 -17.80
N ASP A 100 5.30 -10.60 -18.56
CA ASP A 100 5.81 -9.24 -18.43
C ASP A 100 5.26 -8.50 -17.19
N TYR A 101 4.06 -8.84 -16.70
CA TYR A 101 3.53 -8.37 -15.41
C TYR A 101 4.18 -9.13 -14.27
N LYS A 102 4.36 -10.45 -14.42
CA LYS A 102 5.03 -11.27 -13.41
C LYS A 102 6.46 -10.80 -13.16
N ALA A 103 7.22 -10.50 -14.21
CA ALA A 103 8.55 -9.91 -14.10
C ALA A 103 8.52 -8.54 -13.38
N ALA A 104 7.49 -7.71 -13.61
CA ALA A 104 7.36 -6.43 -12.92
C ALA A 104 7.01 -6.57 -11.43
N LEU A 105 6.40 -7.67 -11.01
CA LEU A 105 6.08 -7.98 -9.61
C LEU A 105 7.17 -8.78 -8.90
N ASP A 106 8.26 -9.12 -9.58
CA ASP A 106 9.36 -9.89 -8.99
C ASP A 106 9.92 -9.19 -7.74
N GLY A 107 10.01 -9.96 -6.66
CA GLY A 107 10.43 -9.51 -5.33
C GLY A 107 9.44 -8.60 -4.58
N LEU A 108 8.20 -8.44 -5.08
CA LEU A 108 7.16 -7.62 -4.43
C LEU A 108 6.03 -8.48 -3.86
N ASP A 109 5.46 -8.04 -2.74
CA ASP A 109 4.27 -8.65 -2.16
C ASP A 109 3.00 -8.07 -2.80
N LEU A 110 2.31 -8.89 -3.59
CA LEU A 110 1.07 -8.51 -4.27
C LEU A 110 -0.06 -8.19 -3.27
N ALA A 111 -0.15 -8.91 -2.15
CA ALA A 111 -1.17 -8.67 -1.14
C ALA A 111 -0.99 -7.29 -0.49
N GLU A 112 0.26 -6.87 -0.26
CA GLU A 112 0.57 -5.51 0.19
C GLU A 112 0.18 -4.44 -0.84
N ILE A 113 0.50 -4.67 -2.12
CA ILE A 113 0.15 -3.74 -3.20
C ILE A 113 -1.37 -3.62 -3.37
N ALA A 114 -2.09 -4.75 -3.33
CA ALA A 114 -3.53 -4.83 -3.50
C ALA A 114 -4.32 -4.49 -2.23
N ILE A 115 -3.65 -4.40 -1.07
CA ILE A 115 -4.28 -4.19 0.24
C ILE A 115 -5.29 -5.30 0.55
N THR A 116 -4.88 -6.54 0.33
CA THR A 116 -5.62 -7.76 0.65
C THR A 116 -4.91 -8.54 1.76
N SER A 117 -5.54 -9.57 2.30
CA SER A 117 -4.87 -10.38 3.34
C SER A 117 -3.90 -11.38 2.75
N ASP A 118 -4.23 -11.88 1.56
CA ASP A 118 -3.35 -12.70 0.75
C ASP A 118 -3.57 -12.34 -0.74
N ALA A 119 -2.71 -12.79 -1.64
CA ALA A 119 -2.89 -12.70 -3.08
C ALA A 119 -1.95 -13.67 -3.79
N GLU A 120 -2.50 -14.45 -4.71
CA GLU A 120 -1.72 -15.41 -5.50
C GLU A 120 -1.45 -14.83 -6.90
N LEU A 121 -0.18 -14.71 -7.29
CA LEU A 121 0.22 -14.27 -8.62
C LEU A 121 0.52 -15.47 -9.51
N LEU A 122 -0.27 -15.65 -10.56
CA LEU A 122 -0.21 -16.79 -11.47
C LEU A 122 0.16 -16.34 -12.87
N GLU A 123 1.09 -17.04 -13.51
CA GLU A 123 1.42 -16.78 -14.91
C GLU A 123 0.55 -17.66 -15.81
N GLY A 124 -0.14 -17.04 -16.79
CA GLY A 124 -0.94 -17.76 -17.76
C GLY A 124 -2.27 -17.09 -18.08
N ALA A 125 -3.08 -17.81 -18.85
CA ALA A 125 -4.43 -17.35 -19.19
C ALA A 125 -5.34 -17.40 -17.96
N ALA A 126 -6.12 -16.33 -17.78
CA ALA A 126 -7.15 -16.31 -16.76
C ALA A 126 -8.27 -17.31 -17.14
N PRO A 127 -8.89 -18.00 -16.16
CA PRO A 127 -10.00 -18.89 -16.41
C PRO A 127 -11.23 -18.13 -16.90
N GLU A 128 -12.19 -18.85 -17.49
CA GLU A 128 -13.48 -18.28 -17.87
C GLU A 128 -14.19 -17.70 -16.64
N GLY A 129 -14.77 -16.50 -16.79
CA GLY A 129 -15.42 -15.78 -15.70
C GLY A 129 -14.49 -14.96 -14.80
N ALA A 130 -13.17 -14.97 -15.04
CA ALA A 130 -12.27 -14.04 -14.36
C ALA A 130 -12.59 -12.58 -14.73
N PHE A 131 -12.50 -11.70 -13.73
CA PHE A 131 -12.67 -10.26 -13.94
C PHE A 131 -11.48 -9.70 -14.73
N THR A 132 -11.76 -8.88 -15.73
CA THR A 132 -10.77 -8.20 -16.57
C THR A 132 -11.19 -6.76 -16.81
N LEU A 133 -10.25 -5.90 -17.24
CA LEU A 133 -10.56 -4.55 -17.72
C LEU A 133 -10.13 -4.43 -19.18
N GLU A 134 -10.98 -3.82 -20.01
CA GLU A 134 -10.72 -3.66 -21.45
C GLU A 134 -9.45 -2.85 -21.74
N ASP A 135 -9.12 -1.88 -20.88
CA ASP A 135 -7.93 -1.03 -21.01
C ASP A 135 -6.68 -1.60 -20.34
N VAL A 136 -6.76 -2.80 -19.74
CA VAL A 136 -5.63 -3.50 -19.11
C VAL A 136 -5.56 -4.95 -19.61
N ALA A 137 -4.92 -5.15 -20.75
CA ALA A 137 -4.70 -6.47 -21.31
C ALA A 137 -3.72 -7.30 -20.47
N GLY A 138 -3.87 -8.63 -20.51
CA GLY A 138 -2.92 -9.55 -19.89
C GLY A 138 -3.06 -9.71 -18.38
N VAL A 139 -4.13 -9.21 -17.76
CA VAL A 139 -4.43 -9.38 -16.33
C VAL A 139 -5.88 -9.86 -16.17
N GLY A 140 -6.09 -10.94 -15.44
CA GLY A 140 -7.40 -11.42 -15.04
C GLY A 140 -7.43 -11.82 -13.57
N VAL A 141 -8.54 -11.58 -12.89
CA VAL A 141 -8.65 -11.75 -11.43
C VAL A 141 -9.82 -12.64 -11.09
N VAL A 142 -9.56 -13.66 -10.29
CA VAL A 142 -10.58 -14.46 -9.62
C VAL A 142 -10.57 -14.09 -8.14
N SER A 143 -11.66 -13.48 -7.69
CA SER A 143 -11.83 -13.14 -6.28
C SER A 143 -12.01 -14.40 -5.43
N ALA A 144 -11.39 -14.41 -4.26
CA ALA A 144 -11.62 -15.43 -3.23
C ALA A 144 -11.58 -14.77 -1.85
N LEU A 145 -12.17 -15.42 -0.86
CA LEU A 145 -12.09 -15.00 0.54
C LEU A 145 -10.75 -15.46 1.14
N ALA A 146 -10.17 -14.62 1.99
CA ALA A 146 -9.02 -14.99 2.80
C ALA A 146 -9.43 -16.01 3.87
N GLU A 147 -8.52 -16.93 4.17
CA GLU A 147 -8.74 -18.00 5.15
C GLU A 147 -8.15 -17.64 6.52
N GLY A 148 -8.76 -18.19 7.58
CA GLY A 148 -8.33 -17.97 8.96
C GLY A 148 -9.16 -16.91 9.69
N GLU A 149 -8.55 -16.32 10.71
CA GLU A 149 -9.22 -15.38 11.61
C GLU A 149 -8.68 -13.96 11.42
N LYS A 150 -9.51 -12.96 11.76
CA LYS A 150 -9.11 -11.55 11.66
C LYS A 150 -8.13 -11.20 12.79
N CYS A 151 -6.92 -10.78 12.43
CA CYS A 151 -5.98 -10.17 13.36
C CYS A 151 -6.54 -8.84 13.91
N GLU A 152 -6.62 -8.70 15.23
CA GLU A 152 -7.20 -7.50 15.85
C GLU A 152 -6.36 -6.23 15.67
N ARG A 153 -5.05 -6.37 15.39
CA ARG A 153 -4.11 -5.25 15.25
C ARG A 153 -3.94 -4.76 13.82
N CYS A 154 -3.69 -5.65 12.86
CA CYS A 154 -3.48 -5.25 11.45
C CYS A 154 -4.69 -5.52 10.56
N TRP A 155 -5.73 -6.18 11.08
CA TRP A 155 -6.99 -6.50 10.40
C TRP A 155 -6.89 -7.44 9.20
N ARG A 156 -5.70 -7.99 8.91
CA ARG A 156 -5.57 -9.11 7.98
C ARG A 156 -6.27 -10.34 8.52
N VAL A 157 -6.89 -11.12 7.65
CA VAL A 157 -7.46 -12.43 7.90
C VAL A 157 -6.39 -13.45 7.54
N LEU A 158 -5.85 -14.15 8.53
CA LEU A 158 -4.70 -15.02 8.36
C LEU A 158 -4.90 -16.33 9.15
N PRO A 159 -4.45 -17.50 8.65
CA PRO A 159 -4.60 -18.78 9.32
C PRO A 159 -3.90 -18.85 10.69
N GLU A 160 -2.79 -18.14 10.87
CA GLU A 160 -1.99 -18.19 12.09
C GLU A 160 -2.53 -17.34 13.25
N VAL A 161 -3.60 -16.56 13.04
CA VAL A 161 -4.16 -15.71 14.11
C VAL A 161 -4.64 -16.58 15.27
N GLY A 162 -4.07 -16.32 16.46
CA GLY A 162 -4.39 -17.07 17.68
C GLY A 162 -3.59 -18.37 17.87
N ALA A 163 -2.67 -18.70 16.97
CA ALA A 163 -1.75 -19.84 17.15
C ALA A 163 -0.72 -19.57 18.27
N ASN A 164 -0.38 -18.29 18.52
CA ASN A 164 0.50 -17.88 19.60
C ASN A 164 -0.29 -17.60 20.90
N GLY A 165 -0.14 -18.48 21.89
CA GLY A 165 -0.81 -18.36 23.18
C GLY A 165 -0.43 -17.11 24.00
N GLU A 166 0.72 -16.49 23.74
CA GLU A 166 1.16 -15.26 24.42
C GLU A 166 0.53 -13.99 23.82
N ALA A 167 -0.03 -14.10 22.61
CA ALA A 167 -0.65 -13.00 21.88
C ALA A 167 -1.96 -13.49 21.20
N PRO A 168 -2.99 -13.83 22.00
CA PRO A 168 -4.26 -14.30 21.46
C PRO A 168 -4.90 -13.22 20.59
N GLY A 169 -5.48 -13.62 19.45
CA GLY A 169 -6.20 -12.71 18.54
C GLY A 169 -5.33 -11.86 17.60
N VAL A 170 -4.00 -12.06 17.59
CA VAL A 170 -3.11 -11.39 16.62
C VAL A 170 -2.31 -12.40 15.79
N CYS A 171 -1.89 -11.98 14.60
CA CYS A 171 -0.98 -12.77 13.76
C CYS A 171 0.47 -12.63 14.24
N ASP A 172 1.34 -13.53 13.78
CA ASP A 172 2.74 -13.62 14.21
C ASP A 172 3.51 -12.31 14.02
N ARG A 173 3.38 -11.67 12.85
CA ARG A 173 3.98 -10.34 12.57
C ARG A 173 3.59 -9.30 13.62
N CYS A 174 2.32 -9.32 14.04
CA CYS A 174 1.82 -8.40 15.03
C CYS A 174 2.25 -8.79 16.44
N ALA A 175 2.36 -10.08 16.76
CA ALA A 175 2.91 -10.54 18.03
C ALA A 175 4.36 -10.08 18.20
N ASP A 176 5.21 -10.33 17.20
CA ASP A 176 6.63 -9.94 17.20
C ASP A 176 6.81 -8.44 17.45
N ALA A 177 6.02 -7.62 16.76
CA ALA A 177 6.10 -6.17 16.91
C ALA A 177 5.59 -5.69 18.28
N VAL A 178 4.66 -6.40 18.95
CA VAL A 178 4.28 -6.07 20.34
C VAL A 178 5.40 -6.46 21.29
N VAL A 179 5.95 -7.67 21.16
CA VAL A 179 7.04 -8.15 22.02
C VAL A 179 8.26 -7.24 21.94
N ALA A 180 8.69 -6.88 20.72
CA ALA A 180 9.80 -5.97 20.51
C ALA A 180 9.57 -4.57 21.15
N SER A 181 8.31 -4.09 21.15
CA SER A 181 7.98 -2.80 21.76
C SER A 181 8.01 -2.84 23.30
N ARG A 182 7.68 -3.97 23.92
CA ARG A 182 7.80 -4.16 25.37
C ARG A 182 9.26 -4.17 25.80
N ALA A 183 10.10 -4.91 25.07
CA ALA A 183 11.53 -4.96 25.31
C ALA A 183 12.25 -3.60 25.12
N ALA A 184 11.70 -2.71 24.29
CA ALA A 184 12.24 -1.36 24.09
C ALA A 184 11.77 -0.34 25.15
N ALA A 185 10.74 -0.69 25.94
CA ALA A 185 10.18 0.16 26.99
C ALA A 185 10.71 -0.20 28.39
N GLU A 186 11.34 -1.36 28.53
CA GLU A 186 12.08 -1.83 29.71
C GLU A 186 13.55 -1.37 29.65
#